data_AF-A0A368TJY0-F1
#
_entry.id   AF-A0A368TJY0-F1
#
_cell.length_a   1.000
_cell.length_b   1.000
_cell.length_c   1.000
_cell.angle_alpha   90.00
_cell.angle_beta   90.00
_cell.angle_gamma   90.00
#
_symmetry.space_group_name_H-M   'P 1'
#
loop_
_entity.id
_entity.type
_entity.pdbx_description
1 polymer ?
#
loop_
_entity_poly.entity_id
_entity_poly.type
_entity_poly.pdbx_seq_one_letter_code
_entity_poly.pdbx_strand_id
1 'polypeptide(L)'
;MRTPIVTEEEVVVFFKKHRVVTWEQVTSHFGITRQALQRKIKKHSRLTSLNHNHRYLALKQFIGNTNRYGFWSYKGIIFSIHGNTAKTIPHLINASDRGLSAKQLEQITAVMCRGILLKLLKQGEIARIKESFDYIYLSHIPEIKRVQLENRGLTSQEHSVEVKTQKSSEV
;
A
#
# COMPACT_ATOMS: atom_id res chain seq x y z
N MET A 1 4.97 25.96 28.72
CA MET A 1 6.03 24.96 28.47
C MET A 1 6.79 25.35 27.21
N ARG A 2 8.13 25.51 27.27
CA ARG A 2 8.95 25.66 26.07
C ARG A 2 9.02 24.31 25.36
N THR A 3 8.57 24.24 24.11
CA THR A 3 8.77 23.07 23.25
C THR A 3 10.26 22.84 23.10
N PRO A 4 10.79 21.63 23.34
CA PRO A 4 12.20 21.34 23.10
C PRO A 4 12.55 21.62 21.63
N ILE A 5 13.69 22.28 21.40
CA ILE A 5 14.21 22.54 20.05
C ILE A 5 14.79 21.22 19.55
N VAL A 6 13.95 20.39 18.94
CA VAL A 6 14.34 19.14 18.29
C VAL A 6 14.67 19.46 16.83
N THR A 7 15.78 18.99 16.31
CA THR A 7 16.23 19.17 14.91
C THR A 7 15.71 18.06 13.99
N GLU A 8 15.86 18.22 12.66
CA GLU A 8 15.53 17.15 11.70
C GLU A 8 16.50 15.98 11.86
N GLU A 9 17.78 16.30 12.03
CA GLU A 9 18.91 15.39 12.17
C GLU A 9 18.76 14.47 13.38
N GLU A 10 18.36 15.01 14.54
CA GLU A 10 18.14 14.21 15.75
C GLU A 10 17.06 13.15 15.55
N VAL A 11 15.94 13.51 14.90
CA VAL A 11 14.86 12.55 14.61
C VAL A 11 15.38 11.49 13.63
N VAL A 12 16.12 11.87 12.60
CA VAL A 12 16.70 10.92 11.63
C VAL A 12 17.69 9.97 12.29
N VAL A 13 18.56 10.45 13.19
CA VAL A 13 19.49 9.63 13.97
C VAL A 13 18.73 8.64 14.86
N PHE A 14 17.63 9.06 15.48
CA PHE A 14 16.78 8.16 16.26
C PHE A 14 16.22 7.01 15.41
N PHE A 15 15.72 7.31 14.20
CA PHE A 15 15.26 6.28 13.25
C PHE A 15 16.41 5.38 12.78
N LYS A 16 17.61 5.93 12.53
CA LYS A 16 18.79 5.14 12.15
C LYS A 16 19.17 4.13 13.24
N LYS A 17 19.15 4.57 14.51
CA LYS A 17 19.50 3.74 15.67
C LYS A 17 18.49 2.61 15.90
N HIS A 18 17.19 2.90 15.82
CA HIS A 18 16.14 1.93 16.18
C HIS A 18 15.61 1.13 14.98
N ARG A 19 15.87 1.59 13.74
CA ARG A 19 15.38 1.06 12.44
C ARG A 19 13.86 1.14 12.26
N VAL A 20 13.11 0.60 13.22
CA VAL A 20 11.65 0.53 13.24
C VAL A 20 11.13 1.10 14.55
N VAL A 21 10.20 2.05 14.47
CA VAL A 21 9.68 2.79 15.62
C VAL A 21 8.17 3.01 15.52
N THR A 22 7.50 3.34 16.62
CA THR A 22 6.09 3.81 16.63
C THR A 22 6.02 5.32 16.84
N TRP A 23 4.89 5.94 16.51
CA TRP A 23 4.70 7.36 16.84
C TRP A 23 4.81 7.62 18.33
N GLU A 24 4.25 6.73 19.16
CA GLU A 24 4.32 6.81 20.63
C GLU A 24 5.76 6.84 21.14
N GLN A 25 6.63 5.95 20.65
CA GLN A 25 8.05 5.93 21.02
C GLN A 25 8.75 7.25 20.67
N VAL A 26 8.50 7.76 19.46
CA VAL A 26 9.15 8.99 18.99
C VAL A 26 8.60 10.22 19.73
N THR A 27 7.30 10.31 19.97
CA THR A 27 6.69 11.42 20.72
C THR A 27 7.15 11.44 22.17
N SER A 28 7.21 10.27 22.82
CA SER A 28 7.67 10.16 24.21
C SER A 28 9.16 10.48 24.35
N HIS A 29 9.98 10.11 23.36
CA HIS A 29 11.40 10.42 23.38
C HIS A 29 11.70 11.92 23.21
N PHE A 30 11.03 12.57 22.24
CA PHE A 30 11.32 13.96 21.89
C PHE A 30 10.43 15.00 22.61
N GLY A 31 9.36 14.57 23.28
CA GLY A 31 8.45 15.48 23.99
C GLY A 31 7.68 16.45 23.08
N ILE A 32 7.53 16.13 21.79
CA ILE A 32 6.82 16.96 20.81
C ILE A 32 5.72 16.17 20.11
N THR A 33 4.78 16.90 19.52
CA THR A 33 3.60 16.30 18.87
C THR A 33 3.97 15.48 17.63
N ARG A 34 3.13 14.50 17.33
CA ARG A 34 3.21 13.70 16.09
C ARG A 34 3.28 14.58 14.84
N GLN A 35 2.48 15.64 14.77
CA GLN A 35 2.45 16.56 13.63
C GLN A 35 3.79 17.29 13.46
N ALA A 36 4.42 17.71 14.57
CA ALA A 36 5.74 18.34 14.53
C ALA A 36 6.81 17.36 14.02
N LEU A 37 6.82 16.13 14.52
CA LEU A 37 7.74 15.09 14.05
C LEU A 37 7.51 14.74 12.58
N GLN A 38 6.26 14.63 12.14
CA GLN A 38 5.92 14.38 10.74
C GLN A 38 6.47 15.44 9.79
N ARG A 39 6.43 16.71 10.18
CA ARG A 39 7.02 17.81 9.40
C ARG A 39 8.53 17.67 9.28
N LYS A 40 9.21 17.30 10.37
CA LYS A 40 10.67 17.12 10.40
C LYS A 40 11.13 16.03 9.43
N ILE A 41 10.48 14.87 9.45
CA ILE A 41 10.88 13.75 8.57
C ILE A 41 10.17 13.75 7.21
N LYS A 42 9.55 14.86 6.79
CA LYS A 42 8.78 14.92 5.54
C LYS A 42 9.66 14.64 4.31
N LYS A 43 10.93 15.06 4.36
CA LYS A 43 11.91 14.85 3.28
C LYS A 43 12.44 13.42 3.19
N HIS A 44 12.29 12.61 4.25
CA HIS A 44 12.97 11.31 4.40
C HIS A 44 12.16 10.07 3.97
N SER A 45 11.16 10.23 3.09
CA SER A 45 10.33 9.12 2.57
C SER A 45 10.00 8.04 3.61
N ARG A 46 9.06 8.35 4.52
CA ARG A 46 8.64 7.42 5.57
C ARG A 46 7.76 6.29 5.02
N LEU A 47 8.05 5.06 5.46
CA LEU A 47 7.23 3.86 5.25
C LEU A 47 6.43 3.53 6.52
N THR A 48 5.29 2.86 6.34
CA THR A 48 4.46 2.33 7.42
C THR A 48 4.30 0.82 7.26
N SER A 49 4.16 0.10 8.38
CA SER A 49 3.95 -1.35 8.34
C SER A 49 2.64 -1.72 7.64
N LEU A 50 2.69 -2.75 6.79
CA LEU A 50 1.53 -3.30 6.10
C LEU A 50 0.70 -4.19 7.03
N ASN A 51 1.34 -5.10 7.76
CA ASN A 51 0.70 -6.16 8.56
C ASN A 51 0.37 -5.77 10.02
N HIS A 52 0.56 -4.51 10.39
CA HIS A 52 0.28 -4.00 11.74
C HIS A 52 -0.50 -2.67 11.71
N ASN A 53 -1.47 -2.52 10.81
CA ASN A 53 -2.36 -1.34 10.75
C ASN A 53 -1.59 0.00 10.75
N HIS A 54 -0.48 0.06 10.00
CA HIS A 54 0.40 1.25 9.93
C HIS A 54 1.01 1.71 11.26
N ARG A 55 1.04 0.86 12.29
CA ARG A 55 1.57 1.16 13.64
C ARG A 55 3.07 1.46 13.62
N TYR A 56 3.84 0.69 12.87
CA TYR A 56 5.29 0.81 12.83
C TYR A 56 5.73 1.66 11.64
N LEU A 57 6.83 2.39 11.85
CA LEU A 57 7.39 3.38 10.94
C LEU A 57 8.86 3.04 10.69
N ALA A 58 9.29 3.29 9.46
CA ALA A 58 10.69 3.25 9.07
C ALA A 58 10.97 4.39 8.07
N LEU A 59 12.24 4.80 7.94
CA LEU A 59 12.65 5.70 6.87
C LEU A 59 13.22 4.86 5.72
N LYS A 60 12.80 5.18 4.48
CA LYS A 60 13.17 4.39 3.28
C LYS A 60 14.68 4.26 3.11
N GLN A 61 15.46 5.27 3.50
CA GLN A 61 16.93 5.25 3.42
C GLN A 61 17.62 4.28 4.41
N PHE A 62 16.90 3.75 5.41
CA PHE A 62 17.47 2.87 6.44
C PHE A 62 16.94 1.43 6.40
N ILE A 63 16.12 1.10 5.40
CA ILE A 63 15.65 -0.27 5.20
C ILE A 63 16.79 -1.15 4.66
N GLY A 64 16.69 -2.46 4.88
CA GLY A 64 17.61 -3.43 4.31
C GLY A 64 17.19 -3.87 2.91
N ASN A 65 17.76 -5.00 2.46
CA ASN A 65 17.43 -5.59 1.17
C ASN A 65 15.94 -5.91 1.08
N THR A 66 15.34 -5.55 -0.06
CA THR A 66 13.95 -5.88 -0.38
C THR A 66 13.88 -7.16 -1.20
N ASN A 67 12.77 -7.88 -1.10
CA ASN A 67 12.48 -8.97 -2.02
C ASN A 67 12.11 -8.42 -3.43
N ARG A 68 11.83 -9.32 -4.37
CA ARG A 68 11.42 -8.98 -5.75
C ARG A 68 10.18 -8.10 -5.88
N TYR A 69 9.35 -8.04 -4.84
CA TYR A 69 8.13 -7.22 -4.77
C TYR A 69 8.35 -5.88 -4.05
N GLY A 70 9.59 -5.55 -3.68
CA GLY A 70 9.90 -4.32 -2.96
C GLY A 70 9.55 -4.37 -1.47
N PHE A 71 9.41 -5.56 -0.88
CA PHE A 71 9.13 -5.69 0.55
C PHE A 71 10.38 -5.90 1.37
N TRP A 72 10.46 -5.13 2.45
CA TRP A 72 11.45 -5.31 3.50
C TRP A 72 10.76 -5.85 4.75
N SER A 73 11.25 -6.97 5.26
CA SER A 73 10.80 -7.56 6.52
C SER A 73 11.80 -7.27 7.62
N TYR A 74 11.32 -6.77 8.75
CA TYR A 74 12.12 -6.53 9.94
C TYR A 74 11.42 -7.15 11.15
N LYS A 75 11.98 -8.24 11.67
CA LYS A 75 11.42 -8.98 12.83
C LYS A 75 9.93 -9.31 12.66
N GLY A 76 9.52 -9.74 11.46
CA GLY A 76 8.13 -10.07 11.12
C GLY A 76 7.25 -8.88 10.75
N ILE A 77 7.75 -7.64 10.84
CA ILE A 77 7.04 -6.43 10.40
C ILE A 77 7.36 -6.19 8.93
N ILE A 78 6.33 -6.06 8.10
CA ILE A 78 6.49 -5.92 6.65
C ILE A 78 6.29 -4.47 6.23
N PHE A 79 7.24 -3.94 5.46
CA PHE A 79 7.19 -2.63 4.83
C PHE A 79 7.27 -2.76 3.32
N SER A 80 6.62 -1.84 2.61
CA SER A 80 6.69 -1.74 1.15
C SER A 80 7.35 -0.43 0.74
N ILE A 81 8.31 -0.49 -0.18
CA ILE A 81 8.92 0.72 -0.76
C ILE A 81 7.93 1.54 -1.59
N HIS A 82 6.78 0.95 -1.93
CA HIS A 82 5.66 1.58 -2.63
C HIS A 82 4.70 2.30 -1.66
N GLY A 83 4.95 2.21 -0.34
CA GLY A 83 4.20 2.90 0.69
C GLY A 83 3.23 1.98 1.43
N ASN A 84 1.97 2.41 1.58
CA ASN A 84 0.94 1.65 2.28
C ASN A 84 0.26 0.61 1.37
N THR A 85 -0.66 -0.18 1.93
CA THR A 85 -1.41 -1.20 1.19
C THR A 85 -2.18 -0.62 0.01
N ALA A 86 -2.75 0.57 0.15
CA ALA A 86 -3.51 1.24 -0.91
C ALA A 86 -2.65 1.60 -2.14
N LYS A 87 -1.36 1.84 -1.96
CA LYS A 87 -0.40 2.07 -3.07
C LYS A 87 0.26 0.78 -3.55
N THR A 88 0.51 -0.14 -2.62
CA THR A 88 1.21 -1.40 -2.89
C THR A 88 0.37 -2.33 -3.75
N ILE A 89 -0.93 -2.45 -3.48
CA ILE A 89 -1.81 -3.38 -4.21
C ILE A 89 -1.94 -3.00 -5.70
N PRO A 90 -2.24 -1.74 -6.08
CA PRO A 90 -2.23 -1.34 -7.48
C PRO A 90 -0.86 -1.56 -8.14
N HIS A 91 0.24 -1.29 -7.42
CA HIS A 91 1.58 -1.54 -7.96
C HIS A 91 1.81 -3.02 -8.30
N LEU A 92 1.46 -3.94 -7.39
CA LEU A 92 1.56 -5.37 -7.64
C LEU A 92 0.69 -5.84 -8.81
N ILE A 93 -0.53 -5.31 -8.89
CA ILE A 93 -1.45 -5.64 -9.99
C ILE A 93 -0.89 -5.14 -11.31
N ASN A 94 -0.40 -3.89 -11.37
CA ASN A 94 0.17 -3.31 -12.58
C ASN A 94 1.43 -4.04 -13.06
N ALA A 95 2.23 -4.55 -12.13
CA ALA A 95 3.44 -5.31 -12.43
C ALA A 95 3.19 -6.79 -12.77
N SER A 96 1.94 -7.28 -12.67
CA SER A 96 1.59 -8.66 -13.00
C SER A 96 1.19 -8.79 -14.47
N ASP A 97 1.69 -9.84 -15.13
CA ASP A 97 1.36 -10.13 -16.54
C ASP A 97 -0.10 -10.52 -16.76
N ARG A 98 -0.81 -10.99 -15.72
CA ARG A 98 -2.18 -11.54 -15.82
C ARG A 98 -3.10 -11.02 -14.70
N GLY A 99 -2.74 -9.91 -14.06
CA GLY A 99 -3.41 -9.47 -12.84
C GLY A 99 -3.21 -10.45 -11.68
N LEU A 100 -3.93 -10.26 -10.58
CA LEU A 100 -3.76 -11.06 -9.36
C LEU A 100 -5.11 -11.33 -8.69
N SER A 101 -5.28 -12.53 -8.13
CA SER A 101 -6.41 -12.83 -7.24
C SER A 101 -6.18 -12.26 -5.84
N ALA A 102 -7.25 -12.14 -5.04
CA ALA A 102 -7.14 -11.74 -3.64
C ALA A 102 -6.19 -12.66 -2.86
N LYS A 103 -6.27 -13.98 -3.10
CA LYS A 103 -5.40 -14.97 -2.47
C LYS A 103 -3.92 -14.77 -2.82
N GLN A 104 -3.61 -14.48 -4.08
CA GLN A 104 -2.23 -14.20 -4.50
C GLN A 104 -1.70 -12.92 -3.85
N LEU A 105 -2.52 -11.87 -3.79
CA LEU A 105 -2.14 -10.63 -3.11
C LEU A 105 -1.91 -10.85 -1.61
N GLU A 106 -2.74 -11.66 -0.95
CA GLU A 106 -2.58 -12.02 0.46
C GLU A 106 -1.33 -12.87 0.69
N GLN A 107 -1.02 -13.79 -0.20
CA GLN A 107 0.22 -14.59 -0.15
C GLN A 107 1.47 -13.72 -0.34
N ILE A 108 1.42 -12.74 -1.25
CA ILE A 108 2.54 -11.83 -1.52
C ILE A 108 2.73 -10.85 -0.36
N THR A 109 1.65 -10.23 0.11
CA THR A 109 1.71 -9.13 1.11
C THR A 109 1.65 -9.60 2.56
N ALA A 110 1.19 -10.83 2.82
CA ALA A 110 0.82 -11.35 4.14
C ALA A 110 -0.21 -10.48 4.88
N VAL A 111 -1.07 -9.75 4.15
CA VAL A 111 -2.13 -8.90 4.70
C VAL A 111 -3.45 -9.21 4.02
N MET A 112 -4.53 -9.34 4.82
CA MET A 112 -5.91 -9.47 4.32
C MET A 112 -6.25 -8.33 3.36
N CYS A 113 -6.58 -8.65 2.11
CA CYS A 113 -6.73 -7.65 1.04
C CYS A 113 -8.19 -7.29 0.75
N ARG A 114 -9.16 -8.06 1.24
CA ARG A 114 -10.59 -7.89 0.89
C ARG A 114 -11.11 -6.44 1.04
N GLY A 115 -10.87 -5.83 2.20
CA GLY A 115 -11.35 -4.47 2.49
C GLY A 115 -10.72 -3.40 1.59
N ILE A 116 -9.41 -3.48 1.37
CA ILE A 116 -8.70 -2.51 0.54
C ILE A 116 -9.03 -2.70 -0.95
N LEU A 117 -9.20 -3.93 -1.42
CA LEU A 117 -9.61 -4.22 -2.79
C LEU A 117 -10.99 -3.65 -3.11
N LEU A 118 -11.95 -3.80 -2.18
CA LEU A 118 -13.27 -3.20 -2.35
C LEU A 118 -13.20 -1.66 -2.43
N LYS A 119 -12.36 -1.05 -1.60
CA LYS A 119 -12.13 0.40 -1.60
C LYS A 119 -11.52 0.85 -2.94
N LEU A 120 -10.46 0.20 -3.39
CA LEU A 120 -9.76 0.55 -4.64
C LEU A 120 -10.66 0.38 -5.87
N LEU A 121 -11.51 -0.67 -5.89
CA LEU A 121 -12.52 -0.83 -6.94
C LEU A 121 -13.50 0.34 -6.98
N LYS A 122 -14.04 0.75 -5.83
CA LYS A 122 -14.96 1.90 -5.74
C LYS A 122 -14.30 3.21 -6.18
N GLN A 123 -12.99 3.32 -6.01
CA GLN A 123 -12.21 4.49 -6.41
C GLN A 123 -11.77 4.45 -7.89
N GLY A 124 -12.04 3.36 -8.62
CA GLY A 124 -11.58 3.19 -10.01
C GLY A 124 -10.07 2.94 -10.16
N GLU A 125 -9.37 2.67 -9.05
CA GLU A 125 -7.91 2.48 -9.03
C GLU A 125 -7.48 1.08 -9.48
N ILE A 126 -8.43 0.15 -9.55
CA ILE A 126 -8.25 -1.21 -10.08
C ILE A 126 -9.54 -1.66 -10.77
N ALA A 127 -9.41 -2.60 -11.70
CA ALA A 127 -10.54 -3.31 -12.29
C ALA A 127 -10.61 -4.74 -11.76
N ARG A 128 -11.71 -5.44 -11.99
CA ARG A 128 -11.77 -6.89 -11.77
C ARG A 128 -12.59 -7.59 -12.86
N ILE A 129 -12.26 -8.85 -13.08
CA ILE A 129 -13.08 -9.81 -13.83
C ILE A 129 -13.41 -11.00 -12.93
N LYS A 130 -14.51 -11.69 -13.24
CA LYS A 130 -14.82 -12.98 -12.64
C LYS A 130 -14.25 -14.07 -13.54
N GLU A 131 -13.43 -14.95 -12.97
CA GLU A 131 -12.93 -16.13 -13.66
C GLU A 131 -13.30 -17.36 -12.82
N SER A 132 -14.17 -18.21 -13.38
CA SER A 132 -14.76 -19.35 -12.66
C SER A 132 -15.39 -18.93 -11.33
N PHE A 133 -14.73 -19.23 -10.20
CA PHE A 133 -15.22 -18.95 -8.85
C PHE A 133 -14.48 -17.79 -8.16
N ASP A 134 -13.42 -17.25 -8.77
CA ASP A 134 -12.57 -16.23 -8.18
C ASP A 134 -12.65 -14.89 -8.93
N TYR A 135 -12.27 -13.83 -8.23
CA TYR A 135 -12.04 -12.52 -8.84
C TYR A 135 -10.56 -12.32 -9.11
N ILE A 136 -10.28 -11.90 -10.34
CA ILE A 136 -8.96 -11.45 -10.76
C ILE A 136 -8.98 -9.94 -10.85
N TYR A 137 -8.09 -9.31 -10.11
CA TYR A 137 -7.92 -7.87 -10.11
C TYR A 137 -6.89 -7.49 -11.17
N LEU A 138 -7.29 -6.52 -11.99
CA LEU A 138 -6.56 -6.05 -13.16
C LEU A 138 -6.22 -4.57 -12.98
N SER A 139 -5.27 -4.10 -13.77
CA SER A 139 -4.93 -2.69 -13.81
C SER A 139 -6.14 -1.84 -14.24
N HIS A 140 -6.24 -0.63 -13.71
CA HIS A 140 -7.14 0.39 -14.26
C HIS A 140 -6.57 1.04 -15.53
N ILE A 141 -5.25 0.90 -15.75
CA ILE A 141 -4.52 1.47 -16.88
C ILE A 141 -4.88 0.66 -18.13
N PRO A 142 -5.50 1.26 -19.16
CA PRO A 142 -6.03 0.52 -20.31
C PRO A 142 -5.01 -0.37 -21.02
N GLU A 143 -3.80 0.16 -21.27
CA GLU A 143 -2.75 -0.57 -21.97
C GLU A 143 -2.27 -1.80 -21.19
N ILE A 144 -2.09 -1.67 -19.87
CA ILE A 144 -1.69 -2.78 -19.00
C ILE A 144 -2.84 -3.78 -18.91
N LYS A 145 -4.07 -3.32 -18.71
CA LYS A 145 -5.26 -4.16 -18.62
C LYS A 145 -5.46 -4.99 -19.89
N ARG A 146 -5.29 -4.40 -21.07
CA ARG A 146 -5.39 -5.09 -22.36
C ARG A 146 -4.39 -6.24 -22.42
N VAL A 147 -3.11 -5.98 -22.12
CA VAL A 147 -2.06 -7.02 -22.08
C VAL A 147 -2.40 -8.12 -21.06
N GLN A 148 -2.90 -7.74 -19.88
CA GLN A 148 -3.31 -8.70 -18.86
C GLN A 148 -4.45 -9.61 -19.32
N LEU A 149 -5.42 -9.08 -20.06
CA LEU A 149 -6.53 -9.85 -20.62
C LEU A 149 -6.07 -10.75 -21.78
N GLU A 150 -5.17 -10.25 -22.64
CA GLU A 150 -4.57 -11.01 -23.74
C GLU A 150 -3.77 -12.20 -23.25
N ASN A 151 -2.90 -11.98 -22.27
CA ASN A 151 -2.15 -13.05 -21.62
C ASN A 151 -3.08 -14.07 -20.95
N ARG A 152 -4.33 -13.70 -20.69
CA ARG A 152 -5.37 -14.58 -20.14
C ARG A 152 -6.20 -15.30 -21.20
N GLY A 153 -6.00 -15.01 -22.49
CA GLY A 153 -6.82 -15.55 -23.58
C GLY A 153 -8.23 -14.99 -23.61
N LEU A 154 -8.47 -13.84 -22.98
CA LEU A 154 -9.80 -13.21 -22.88
C LEU A 154 -10.02 -12.14 -23.96
N THR A 155 -9.23 -12.19 -25.02
CA THR A 155 -9.31 -11.26 -26.15
C THR A 155 -10.42 -11.71 -27.10
N SER A 156 -11.68 -11.52 -26.68
CA SER A 156 -12.87 -11.40 -27.54
C SER A 156 -14.10 -11.24 -26.65
N GLN A 157 -14.34 -10.00 -26.19
CA GLN A 157 -15.65 -9.34 -26.00
C GLN A 157 -15.40 -8.01 -25.28
N GLU A 158 -14.93 -7.02 -26.02
CA GLU A 158 -15.29 -5.64 -25.72
C GLU A 158 -16.79 -5.50 -25.99
N HIS A 159 -17.65 -5.82 -25.02
CA HIS A 159 -18.96 -5.21 -24.79
C HIS A 159 -19.64 -5.84 -23.57
N SER A 160 -20.24 -4.98 -22.75
CA SER A 160 -21.10 -5.27 -21.59
C SER A 160 -20.40 -5.61 -20.28
N VAL A 161 -20.09 -4.60 -19.46
CA VAL A 161 -20.81 -4.36 -18.20
C VAL A 161 -20.68 -2.88 -17.87
N GLU A 162 -21.66 -2.10 -18.35
CA GLU A 162 -21.92 -0.78 -17.79
C GLU A 162 -22.17 -0.87 -16.29
N VAL A 163 -21.63 0.12 -15.61
CA VAL A 163 -21.91 0.47 -14.23
C VAL A 163 -23.43 0.65 -14.07
N LYS A 164 -24.13 -0.35 -13.54
CA LYS A 164 -25.43 -0.11 -12.92
C LYS A 164 -25.21 0.64 -11.61
N THR A 165 -25.12 1.96 -11.71
CA THR A 165 -25.41 2.88 -10.62
C THR A 165 -26.88 2.70 -10.29
N GLN A 166 -27.19 1.95 -9.24
CA GLN A 166 -28.54 1.98 -8.67
C GLN A 166 -28.75 3.33 -8.00
N LYS A 167 -29.46 4.21 -8.72
CA LYS A 167 -30.38 5.18 -8.13
C LYS A 167 -31.56 4.41 -7.51
N SER A 168 -31.90 4.75 -6.28
CA SER A 168 -33.27 4.74 -5.74
C SER A 168 -33.28 5.89 -4.74
N SER A 169 -33.76 7.08 -5.10
CA SER A 169 -35.16 7.49 -5.21
C SER A 169 -35.85 7.51 -3.84
N GLU A 170 -36.03 8.75 -3.40
CA GLU A 170 -37.08 9.32 -2.55
C GLU A 170 -38.32 8.43 -2.32
N VAL A 171 -38.74 8.37 -1.06
CA VAL A 171 -40.11 8.65 -0.61
C VAL A 171 -40.01 9.53 0.63
#